data_AF-A0A0N1BLN0-F1
#
_entry.id   AF-A0A0N1BLN0-F1
#
_cell.length_a   1.000
_cell.length_b   1.000
_cell.length_c   1.000
_cell.angle_alpha   90.00
_cell.angle_beta   90.00
_cell.angle_gamma   90.00
#
_symmetry.space_group_name_H-M   'P 1'
#
loop_
_entity.id
_entity.type
_entity.pdbx_description
1 polymer ?
#
loop_
_entity_poly.entity_id
_entity_poly.type
_entity_poly.pdbx_seq_one_letter_code
_entity_poly.pdbx_strand_id
1 'polypeptide(L)'
;MTIVLDPEDKALIETRARANSLSTGEYVRRASQSYDAGVDEATLAALVGQFAETVAAMRTTLSEATLYAQARLDEIAVLREGRGGDRR
;
A
#
# COMPACT_ATOMS: atom_id res chain seq x y z
N MET A 1 3.60 -19.59 -30.66
CA MET A 1 3.92 -19.01 -29.34
C MET A 1 3.12 -19.80 -28.30
N THR A 2 3.81 -20.53 -27.44
CA THR A 2 3.19 -21.33 -26.36
C THR A 2 3.47 -20.59 -25.06
N ILE A 3 2.41 -20.15 -24.37
CA ILE A 3 2.51 -19.49 -23.06
C ILE A 3 2.10 -20.52 -22.02
N VAL A 4 2.96 -20.75 -21.04
CA VAL A 4 2.63 -21.57 -19.86
C VAL A 4 2.06 -20.62 -18.82
N LEU A 5 0.84 -20.89 -18.38
CA LEU A 5 0.11 -20.12 -17.38
C LEU A 5 -0.28 -21.05 -16.26
N ASP A 6 -0.29 -20.52 -15.04
CA ASP A 6 -0.94 -21.23 -13.95
C ASP A 6 -2.45 -21.35 -14.24
N PRO A 7 -3.10 -22.42 -13.75
CA PRO A 7 -4.53 -22.66 -14.01
C PRO A 7 -5.42 -21.50 -13.57
N GLU A 8 -5.07 -20.83 -12.48
CA GLU A 8 -5.78 -19.68 -11.92
C GLU A 8 -5.69 -18.46 -12.85
N ASP A 9 -4.49 -18.14 -13.34
CA ASP A 9 -4.27 -17.06 -14.29
C ASP A 9 -4.99 -17.30 -15.61
N LYS A 10 -4.98 -18.55 -16.10
CA LYS A 10 -5.74 -18.93 -17.28
C LYS A 10 -7.24 -18.67 -17.11
N ALA A 11 -7.81 -19.09 -15.97
CA ALA A 11 -9.23 -18.88 -15.69
C ALA A 11 -9.58 -17.37 -15.59
N LEU A 12 -8.68 -16.57 -15.02
CA LEU A 12 -8.84 -15.12 -14.95
C LEU A 12 -8.82 -14.48 -16.34
N ILE A 13 -7.86 -14.86 -17.20
CA ILE A 13 -7.76 -14.35 -18.57
C ILE A 13 -9.01 -14.74 -19.37
N GLU A 14 -9.47 -15.98 -19.28
CA GLU A 14 -10.70 -16.43 -19.96
C GLU A 14 -11.94 -15.66 -19.50
N THR A 15 -12.02 -15.35 -18.20
CA THR A 15 -13.12 -14.55 -17.64
C THR A 15 -13.10 -13.13 -18.16
N ARG A 16 -11.92 -12.49 -18.21
CA ARG A 16 -11.76 -11.14 -18.76
C ARG A 16 -12.01 -11.10 -20.27
N ALA A 17 -11.56 -12.10 -21.01
CA ALA A 17 -11.83 -12.21 -22.45
C ALA A 17 -13.34 -12.29 -22.71
N ARG A 18 -14.07 -13.14 -21.97
CA ARG A 18 -15.54 -13.24 -22.06
C ARG A 18 -16.23 -11.93 -21.69
N ALA A 19 -15.81 -11.25 -20.62
CA ALA A 19 -16.38 -9.97 -20.21
C ALA A 19 -16.24 -8.89 -21.31
N ASN A 20 -15.21 -8.99 -22.15
CA ASN A 20 -14.97 -8.09 -23.28
C ASN A 20 -15.50 -8.62 -24.62
N SER A 21 -16.25 -9.72 -24.63
CA SER A 21 -16.72 -10.39 -25.87
C SER A 21 -15.60 -10.75 -26.85
N LEU A 22 -14.42 -11.13 -26.33
CA LEU A 22 -13.25 -11.54 -27.10
C LEU A 22 -12.93 -13.02 -26.88
N SER A 23 -12.28 -13.65 -27.85
CA SER A 23 -11.63 -14.94 -27.61
C SER A 23 -10.40 -14.74 -26.72
N THR A 24 -10.00 -15.76 -25.97
CA THR A 24 -8.79 -15.72 -25.14
C THR A 24 -7.55 -15.35 -25.94
N GLY A 25 -7.40 -15.92 -27.15
CA GLY A 25 -6.28 -15.62 -28.05
C GLY A 25 -6.28 -14.17 -28.54
N GLU A 26 -7.44 -13.64 -28.91
CA GLU A 26 -7.58 -12.25 -29.35
C GLU A 26 -7.35 -11.26 -28.19
N TYR A 27 -7.85 -11.58 -27.00
CA TYR A 27 -7.62 -10.81 -25.79
C TYR A 27 -6.12 -10.73 -25.46
N VAL A 28 -5.41 -11.86 -25.46
CA VAL A 28 -3.96 -11.90 -25.22
C VAL A 28 -3.20 -11.16 -26.32
N ARG A 29 -3.59 -11.33 -27.58
CA ARG A 29 -2.98 -10.61 -28.71
C ARG A 29 -3.11 -9.10 -28.54
N ARG A 30 -4.30 -8.59 -28.24
CA ARG A 30 -4.52 -7.16 -27.97
C ARG A 30 -3.73 -6.67 -26.78
N ALA A 31 -3.74 -7.41 -25.67
CA ALA A 31 -2.97 -7.08 -24.48
C ALA A 31 -1.46 -6.96 -24.79
N SER A 32 -0.91 -7.88 -25.59
CA SER A 32 0.49 -7.82 -26.03
C SER A 32 0.80 -6.65 -26.96
N GLN A 33 -0.17 -6.23 -27.79
CA GLN A 33 -0.01 -5.08 -28.69
C GLN A 33 -0.11 -3.74 -27.97
N SER A 34 -0.90 -3.67 -26.90
CA SER A 34 -1.02 -2.49 -26.04
C SER A 34 0.05 -2.41 -24.95
N TYR A 35 0.88 -3.45 -24.79
CA TYR A 35 1.92 -3.48 -23.78
C TYR A 35 3.05 -2.52 -24.17
N ASP A 36 3.22 -1.47 -23.39
CA ASP A 36 4.35 -0.54 -23.48
C ASP A 36 5.18 -0.66 -22.20
N ALA A 37 6.33 -1.33 -22.31
CA ALA A 37 7.23 -1.57 -21.19
C ALA A 37 7.70 -0.26 -20.52
N GLY A 38 7.84 0.83 -21.28
CA GLY A 38 8.27 2.12 -20.73
C GLY A 38 7.20 2.80 -19.88
N VAL A 39 5.92 2.66 -20.26
CA VAL A 39 4.79 3.18 -19.49
C VAL A 39 4.59 2.36 -18.20
N ASP A 40 4.75 1.05 -18.26
CA ASP A 40 4.64 0.19 -17.09
C ASP A 40 5.76 0.44 -16.07
N GLU A 41 7.00 0.65 -16.51
CA GLU A 41 8.11 0.98 -15.61
C GLU A 41 7.91 2.34 -14.94
N ALA A 42 7.48 3.36 -15.68
CA ALA A 42 7.15 4.67 -15.12
C ALA A 42 5.99 4.61 -14.13
N THR A 43 4.96 3.82 -14.42
CA THR A 43 3.81 3.61 -13.54
C THR A 43 4.24 2.89 -12.26
N LEU A 44 5.07 1.85 -12.37
CA LEU A 44 5.61 1.13 -11.23
C LEU A 44 6.48 2.05 -10.36
N ALA A 45 7.36 2.84 -10.97
CA ALA A 45 8.19 3.82 -10.26
C ALA A 45 7.33 4.85 -9.51
N ALA A 46 6.25 5.34 -10.12
CA ALA A 46 5.31 6.25 -9.47
C ALA A 46 4.61 5.61 -8.27
N LEU A 47 4.15 4.36 -8.40
CA LEU A 47 3.53 3.63 -7.28
C LEU A 47 4.51 3.39 -6.13
N VAL A 48 5.75 3.03 -6.45
CA VAL A 48 6.82 2.89 -5.45
C VAL A 48 7.09 4.21 -4.74
N GLY A 49 7.13 5.32 -5.48
CA GLY A 49 7.27 6.67 -4.93
C GLY A 49 6.14 7.02 -3.94
N GLN A 50 4.89 6.85 -4.36
CA GLN A 50 3.72 7.10 -3.50
C GLN A 50 3.73 6.23 -2.23
N PHE A 51 4.13 4.97 -2.36
CA PHE A 51 4.25 4.08 -1.21
C PHE A 51 5.35 4.57 -0.24
N ALA A 52 6.51 4.96 -0.76
CA ALA A 52 7.60 5.48 0.06
C ALA A 52 7.20 6.76 0.81
N GLU A 53 6.51 7.69 0.13
CA GLU A 53 5.98 8.92 0.74
C GLU A 53 4.97 8.60 1.85
N THR A 54 4.05 7.68 1.59
CA THR A 54 3.04 7.24 2.56
C THR A 54 3.69 6.65 3.81
N VAL A 55 4.71 5.79 3.63
CA VAL A 55 5.46 5.19 4.74
C VAL A 55 6.20 6.27 5.55
N ALA A 56 6.80 7.26 4.89
CA ALA A 56 7.47 8.36 5.57
C ALA A 56 6.49 9.22 6.40
N ALA A 57 5.31 9.52 5.85
CA ALA A 57 4.25 10.23 6.55
C ALA A 57 3.77 9.43 7.78
N MET A 58 3.50 8.14 7.62
CA MET A 58 3.10 7.26 8.73
C MET A 58 4.14 7.24 9.86
N ARG A 59 5.43 7.16 9.52
CA ARG A 59 6.51 7.20 10.53
C ARG A 59 6.49 8.50 11.31
N THR A 60 6.32 9.62 10.63
CA THR A 60 6.23 10.94 11.26
C THR A 60 5.05 11.02 12.22
N THR A 61 3.86 10.62 11.77
CA THR A 61 2.66 10.59 12.63
C THR A 61 2.83 9.69 13.85
N LEU A 62 3.45 8.51 13.69
CA LEU A 62 3.72 7.60 14.81
C LEU A 62 4.70 8.21 15.83
N SER A 63 5.75 8.89 15.35
CA SER A 63 6.69 9.59 16.22
C SER A 63 6.00 10.70 17.01
N GLU A 64 5.18 11.51 16.36
CA GLU A 64 4.41 12.58 17.02
C GLU A 64 3.43 12.02 18.06
N ALA A 65 2.71 10.95 17.73
CA ALA A 65 1.80 10.28 18.66
C ALA A 65 2.54 9.74 19.89
N THR A 66 3.74 9.20 19.70
CA THR A 66 4.57 8.67 20.79
C THR A 66 5.07 9.79 21.70
N LEU A 67 5.53 10.91 21.12
CA LEU A 67 5.95 12.09 21.89
C LEU A 67 4.79 12.68 22.69
N TYR A 68 3.61 12.79 22.07
CA TYR A 68 2.41 13.26 22.75
C TYR A 68 2.03 12.34 23.92
N ALA A 69 2.03 11.02 23.71
CA ALA A 69 1.73 10.05 24.75
C ALA A 69 2.70 10.15 25.94
N GLN A 70 4.01 10.30 25.67
CA GLN A 70 5.01 10.47 26.71
C GLN A 70 4.79 11.76 27.51
N ALA A 71 4.56 12.88 26.84
CA ALA A 71 4.28 14.16 27.51
C ALA A 71 3.05 14.06 28.43
N ARG A 72 1.99 13.35 28.01
CA ARG A 72 0.81 13.13 28.87
C ARG A 72 1.14 12.26 30.09
N LEU A 73 1.97 11.23 29.93
CA LEU A 73 2.40 10.39 31.05
C LEU A 73 3.23 11.19 32.07
N ASP A 74 4.12 12.05 31.59
CA ASP A 74 4.97 12.91 32.44
C ASP A 74 4.11 13.92 33.22
N GLU A 75 3.14 14.57 32.58
CA GLU A 75 2.18 15.46 33.25
C GLU A 75 1.39 14.73 34.35
N ILE A 76 0.93 13.51 34.08
CA ILE A 76 0.20 12.69 35.07
C ILE A 76 1.11 12.33 36.25
N ALA A 77 2.39 12.02 36.01
CA ALA A 77 3.35 11.71 37.07
C ALA A 77 3.56 12.91 38.00
N VAL A 78 3.78 14.11 37.44
CA VAL A 78 3.95 15.36 38.20
C VAL A 78 2.70 15.66 39.06
N LEU A 79 1.50 15.50 38.50
CA LEU A 79 0.24 15.72 39.23
C LEU A 79 0.04 14.71 40.38
N ARG A 80 0.55 13.48 40.23
CA ARG A 80 0.50 12.45 41.28
C ARG A 80 1.46 12.76 42.43
N GLU A 81 2.67 13.22 42.12
CA GLU A 81 3.65 13.64 43.13
C GLU A 81 3.19 14.88 43.90
N GLY A 82 2.62 15.88 43.20
CA GLY A 82 2.09 17.09 43.83
C GLY A 82 0.91 16.84 44.78
N ARG A 83 0.07 15.83 44.52
CA ARG A 83 -1.03 15.43 45.43
C ARG A 83 -0.59 14.57 46.61
N GLY A 84 0.59 13.94 46.54
CA GLY A 84 1.13 13.11 47.61
C GLY A 84 1.82 13.90 48.73
N GLY A 85 2.28 15.12 48.43
CA GLY A 85 2.96 16.01 49.37
C GLY A 85 2.04 16.78 50.33
N ASP A 86 0.76 16.95 49.99
CA ASP A 86 -0.20 17.82 50.71
C ASP A 86 -0.94 17.10 51.85
N ARG A 87 -0.44 15.94 52.31
CA ARG A 87 -1.02 15.14 53.42
C ARG A 87 -0.01 14.78 54.51
N ARG A 88 0.93 15.67 54.84
CA ARG A 88 1.82 15.50 56.00
C ARG A 88 1.82 16.73 56.88
#